data_AF-A0A2W6CQM8-F1
#
_entry.id   AF-A0A2W6CQM8-F1
#
_cell.length_a   1.000
_cell.length_b   1.000
_cell.length_c   1.000
_cell.angle_alpha   90.00
_cell.angle_beta   90.00
_cell.angle_gamma   90.00
#
_symmetry.space_group_name_H-M   'P 1'
#
loop_
_entity.id
_entity.type
_entity.pdbx_description
1 polymer ?
#
loop_
_entity_poly.entity_id
_entity_poly.type
_entity_poly.pdbx_seq_one_letter_code
_entity_poly.pdbx_strand_id
1 'polypeptide(L)'
;MSATDSPDVAAAKRLLDLAKDRGFIFTRTAPGEDGPLIGRRETIEYRDQIYLAGFGDSCHATRVRKSGLLMPGGLPTIERAIGDAVTVLHAVVTDWPT
;
A
#
# COMPACT_ATOMS: atom_id res chain seq x y z
N MET A 1 -12.25 24.00 -1.47
CA MET A 1 -11.81 24.71 -0.25
C MET A 1 -10.76 23.84 0.39
N SER A 2 -9.49 24.25 0.34
CA SER A 2 -8.37 23.44 0.83
C SER A 2 -8.46 23.28 2.33
N ALA A 3 -8.93 22.13 2.80
CA ALA A 3 -8.66 21.69 4.16
C ALA A 3 -7.15 21.42 4.21
N THR A 4 -6.43 22.13 5.08
CA THR A 4 -5.04 21.80 5.38
C THR A 4 -5.01 20.35 5.85
N ASP A 5 -4.39 19.47 5.09
CA ASP A 5 -4.21 18.07 5.47
C ASP A 5 -3.66 18.01 6.90
N SER A 6 -4.16 17.07 7.70
CA SER A 6 -3.50 16.78 8.97
C SER A 6 -2.07 16.27 8.71
N PRO A 7 -1.15 16.39 9.67
CA PRO A 7 0.23 15.90 9.52
C PRO A 7 0.29 14.43 9.07
N ASP A 8 -0.63 13.60 9.58
CA ASP A 8 -0.72 12.17 9.24
C ASP A 8 -1.15 11.97 7.79
N VAL A 9 -2.12 12.76 7.31
CA VAL A 9 -2.56 12.72 5.91
C VAL A 9 -1.41 13.16 4.99
N ALA A 10 -0.69 14.22 5.34
CA ALA A 10 0.47 14.66 4.57
C ALA A 10 1.59 13.60 4.52
N ALA A 11 1.85 12.92 5.64
CA ALA A 11 2.82 11.82 5.72
C ALA A 11 2.38 10.62 4.86
N ALA A 12 1.10 10.24 4.93
CA ALA A 12 0.54 9.18 4.11
C ALA A 12 0.64 9.51 2.60
N LYS A 13 0.39 10.76 2.17
CA LYS A 13 0.55 11.18 0.75
C LYS A 13 1.99 10.98 0.28
N ARG A 14 2.98 11.39 1.07
CA ARG A 14 4.40 11.22 0.74
C ARG A 14 4.80 9.75 0.64
N LEU A 15 4.33 8.91 1.58
CA LEU A 15 4.60 7.48 1.56
C LEU A 15 3.92 6.79 0.37
N LEU A 16 2.72 7.24 -0.01
CA LEU A 16 2.02 6.78 -1.20
C LEU A 16 2.83 7.09 -2.47
N ASP A 17 3.39 8.29 -2.58
CA ASP A 17 4.23 8.66 -3.72
C ASP A 17 5.53 7.84 -3.77
N LEU A 18 6.19 7.63 -2.62
CA LEU A 18 7.34 6.73 -2.54
C LEU A 18 6.99 5.29 -2.93
N ALA A 19 5.80 4.80 -2.55
CA ALA A 19 5.35 3.48 -2.96
C ALA A 19 5.15 3.38 -4.48
N LYS A 20 4.63 4.44 -5.13
CA LYS A 20 4.54 4.51 -6.60
C LYS A 20 5.91 4.47 -7.26
N ASP A 21 6.87 5.24 -6.75
CA ASP A 21 8.25 5.25 -7.25
C ASP A 21 8.91 3.86 -7.14
N ARG A 22 8.45 3.04 -6.20
CA ARG A 22 8.87 1.64 -6.02
C ARG A 22 8.07 0.61 -6.81
N GLY A 23 7.31 1.06 -7.81
CA GLY A 23 6.61 0.21 -8.77
C GLY A 23 5.20 -0.21 -8.36
N PHE A 24 4.61 0.37 -7.31
CA PHE A 24 3.18 0.19 -7.06
C PHE A 24 2.34 1.01 -8.03
N ILE A 25 1.39 0.35 -8.67
CA ILE A 25 0.35 1.00 -9.46
C ILE A 25 -0.90 1.10 -8.60
N PHE A 26 -1.29 2.34 -8.25
CA PHE A 26 -2.51 2.60 -7.48
C PHE A 26 -3.68 2.95 -8.39
N THR A 27 -4.81 2.32 -8.14
CA THR A 27 -6.08 2.61 -8.81
C THR A 27 -7.15 2.93 -7.78
N ARG A 28 -8.07 3.84 -8.12
CA ARG A 28 -9.18 4.20 -7.24
C ARG A 28 -10.35 3.27 -7.47
N THR A 29 -10.89 2.68 -6.40
CA THR A 29 -11.96 1.68 -6.49
C THR A 29 -13.36 2.26 -6.27
N ALA A 30 -13.47 3.52 -5.84
CA ALA A 30 -14.75 4.24 -5.74
C ALA A 30 -14.58 5.74 -6.06
N PRO A 31 -15.64 6.44 -6.51
CA PRO A 31 -15.59 7.88 -6.76
C PRO A 31 -15.29 8.72 -5.51
N GLY A 32 -14.80 9.95 -5.70
CA GLY A 32 -14.48 10.91 -4.63
C GLY A 32 -12.98 11.09 -4.40
N GLU A 33 -12.59 12.26 -3.89
CA GLU A 33 -11.18 12.63 -3.65
C GLU A 33 -10.50 11.71 -2.63
N ASP A 34 -11.27 11.23 -1.63
CA ASP A 34 -10.84 10.28 -0.60
C ASP A 34 -11.34 8.84 -0.82
N GLY A 35 -11.85 8.55 -2.03
CA GLY A 35 -12.28 7.20 -2.40
C GLY A 35 -11.14 6.18 -2.23
N PRO A 36 -11.43 4.92 -1.84
CA PRO A 36 -10.38 3.94 -1.55
C PRO A 36 -9.45 3.68 -2.74
N LEU A 37 -8.19 3.40 -2.43
CA LEU A 37 -7.15 3.07 -3.39
C LEU A 37 -6.74 1.62 -3.24
N ILE A 38 -6.48 0.96 -4.35
CA ILE A 38 -5.81 -0.34 -4.41
C ILE A 38 -4.48 -0.18 -5.15
N GLY A 39 -3.38 -0.37 -4.42
CA GLY A 39 -2.02 -0.48 -4.94
C GLY A 39 -1.69 -1.91 -5.28
N ARG A 40 -1.08 -2.15 -6.45
CA ARG A 40 -0.54 -3.46 -6.82
C ARG A 40 0.88 -3.32 -7.33
N ARG A 41 1.73 -4.26 -6.93
CA ARG A 41 3.08 -4.45 -7.47
C ARG A 41 3.30 -5.92 -7.70
N GLU A 42 3.66 -6.28 -8.92
CA GLU A 42 3.84 -7.67 -9.33
C GLU A 42 5.26 -7.85 -9.89
N THR A 43 5.95 -8.86 -9.38
CA THR A 43 7.24 -9.32 -9.87
C THR A 43 7.14 -10.81 -10.18
N ILE A 44 8.22 -11.39 -10.72
CA ILE A 44 8.29 -12.84 -10.99
C ILE A 44 8.15 -13.65 -9.68
N GLU A 45 8.60 -13.09 -8.55
CA GLU A 45 8.68 -13.79 -7.27
C GLU A 45 7.45 -13.57 -6.38
N TYR A 46 6.79 -12.41 -6.52
CA TYR A 46 5.70 -12.05 -5.62
C TYR A 46 4.66 -11.13 -6.23
N ARG A 47 3.45 -11.22 -5.69
CA ARG A 47 2.35 -10.28 -5.90
C ARG A 47 2.05 -9.55 -4.60
N ASP A 48 2.19 -8.24 -4.62
CA ASP A 48 1.96 -7.36 -3.49
C ASP A 48 0.73 -6.48 -3.76
N GLN A 49 -0.20 -6.44 -2.81
CA GLN A 49 -1.43 -5.67 -2.92
C GLN A 49 -1.64 -4.87 -1.64
N ILE A 50 -1.94 -3.58 -1.78
CA ILE A 50 -2.27 -2.67 -0.70
C ILE A 50 -3.65 -2.10 -0.97
N TYR A 51 -4.51 -2.11 0.04
CA TYR A 51 -5.79 -1.41 0.05
C TYR A 51 -5.68 -0.26 1.04
N LEU A 52 -6.02 0.96 0.61
CA LEU A 52 -6.04 2.17 1.42
C LEU A 52 -7.45 2.75 1.40
N ALA A 53 -8.01 3.10 2.54
CA ALA A 53 -9.33 3.72 2.66
C ALA A 53 -9.32 4.87 3.66
N GLY A 54 -10.23 5.83 3.49
CA GLY A 54 -10.43 6.92 4.47
C GLY A 54 -9.26 7.89 4.56
N PHE A 55 -8.63 8.24 3.42
CA PHE A 55 -7.43 9.08 3.36
C PHE A 55 -7.58 10.47 4.00
N GLY A 56 -8.80 10.96 4.21
CA GLY A 56 -9.08 12.26 4.81
C GLY A 56 -9.49 12.29 6.29
N ASP A 57 -9.68 11.14 6.97
CA ASP A 57 -10.25 11.13 8.34
C ASP A 57 -9.60 10.08 9.26
N SER A 58 -9.62 8.81 8.87
CA SER A 58 -9.07 7.69 9.66
C SER A 58 -8.37 6.71 8.74
N CYS A 59 -7.28 7.12 8.10
CA CYS A 59 -6.71 6.37 6.97
C CYS A 59 -6.35 4.92 7.38
N HIS A 60 -7.09 3.93 6.88
CA HIS A 60 -6.90 2.51 7.14
C HIS A 60 -6.23 1.85 5.95
N ALA A 61 -5.33 0.92 6.24
CA ALA A 61 -4.62 0.19 5.23
C ALA A 61 -4.58 -1.31 5.52
N THR A 62 -4.67 -2.10 4.45
CA THR A 62 -4.41 -3.54 4.49
C THR A 62 -3.47 -3.89 3.36
N ARG A 63 -2.38 -4.59 3.67
CA ARG A 63 -1.48 -5.16 2.69
C ARG A 63 -1.56 -6.68 2.70
N VAL A 64 -1.49 -7.28 1.52
CA VAL A 64 -1.34 -8.71 1.32
C VAL A 64 -0.24 -8.93 0.29
N ARG A 65 0.86 -9.59 0.69
CA ARG A 65 1.88 -10.11 -0.23
C ARG A 65 1.72 -11.60 -0.32
N LYS A 66 1.67 -12.12 -1.55
CA LYS A 66 1.70 -13.55 -1.85
C LYS A 66 2.98 -13.84 -2.62
N SER A 67 3.87 -14.65 -2.06
CA SER A 67 5.03 -15.18 -2.78
C SER A 67 4.65 -16.48 -3.50
N GLY A 68 5.09 -16.60 -4.75
CA GLY A 68 4.70 -17.69 -5.66
C GLY A 68 5.82 -18.69 -5.91
N LEU A 69 5.43 -19.96 -5.99
CA LEU A 69 6.18 -21.21 -6.21
C LEU A 69 7.19 -21.27 -7.40
N LEU A 70 7.45 -20.15 -8.09
CA LEU A 70 8.35 -20.11 -9.25
C LEU A 70 9.84 -20.23 -8.86
N MET A 71 10.15 -20.07 -7.58
CA MET A 71 11.46 -20.42 -7.02
C MET A 71 11.47 -21.92 -6.65
N PRO A 72 12.43 -22.71 -7.18
CA PRO A 72 12.54 -24.11 -6.79
C PRO A 72 12.72 -24.24 -5.27
N GLY A 73 11.73 -24.83 -4.58
CA GLY A 73 11.81 -25.16 -3.15
C GLY A 73 11.15 -24.18 -2.17
N GLY A 74 10.56 -23.07 -2.62
CA GLY A 74 9.87 -22.13 -1.74
C GLY A 74 8.40 -22.49 -1.48
N LEU A 75 7.98 -22.59 -0.21
CA LEU A 75 6.56 -22.67 0.13
C LEU A 75 5.88 -21.31 -0.12
N PRO A 76 4.68 -21.29 -0.71
CA PRO A 76 3.96 -20.06 -0.96
C PRO A 76 3.60 -19.43 0.38
N THR A 77 4.12 -18.22 0.63
CA THR A 77 3.90 -17.50 1.89
C THR A 77 2.93 -16.36 1.65
N ILE A 78 1.99 -16.18 2.57
CA ILE A 78 1.08 -15.05 2.59
C ILE A 78 1.44 -14.19 3.79
N GLU A 79 1.85 -12.96 3.54
CA GLU A 79 2.14 -12.00 4.58
C GLU A 79 1.10 -10.88 4.54
N ARG A 80 0.54 -10.54 5.70
CA ARG A 80 -0.54 -9.57 5.83
C ARG A 80 -0.21 -8.55 6.90
N ALA A 81 -0.34 -7.27 6.56
CA ALA A 81 -0.29 -6.16 7.51
C ALA A 81 -1.62 -5.41 7.49
N ILE A 82 -2.10 -5.00 8.65
CA ILE A 82 -3.34 -4.23 8.82
C ILE A 82 -3.06 -3.15 9.85
N GLY A 83 -3.48 -1.93 9.59
CA GLY A 83 -3.31 -0.82 10.53
C GLY A 83 -3.73 0.50 9.91
N ASP A 84 -3.26 1.59 10.51
CA ASP A 84 -3.34 2.90 9.87
C ASP A 84 -2.43 2.94 8.62
N ALA A 85 -2.75 3.84 7.70
CA ALA A 85 -2.05 3.89 6.43
C ALA A 85 -0.61 4.35 6.53
N VAL A 86 -0.27 5.20 7.51
CA VAL A 86 1.12 5.63 7.70
C VAL A 86 1.96 4.43 8.10
N THR A 87 1.52 3.64 9.07
CA THR A 87 2.21 2.42 9.51
C THR A 87 2.36 1.41 8.38
N VAL A 88 1.28 1.11 7.65
CA VAL A 88 1.31 0.10 6.57
C VAL A 88 2.16 0.58 5.39
N LEU A 89 2.03 1.84 4.97
CA LEU A 89 2.83 2.39 3.88
C LEU A 89 4.31 2.55 4.28
N HIS A 90 4.59 2.89 5.53
CA HIS A 90 5.95 2.95 6.03
C HIS A 90 6.60 1.57 5.94
N ALA A 91 5.97 0.52 6.48
CA ALA A 91 6.48 -0.85 6.36
C ALA A 91 6.72 -1.24 4.88
N VAL A 92 5.81 -0.90 3.97
CA VAL A 92 5.99 -1.15 2.52
C VAL A 92 7.23 -0.49 1.94
N VAL A 93 7.53 0.73 2.39
CA VAL A 93 8.64 1.54 1.90
C VAL A 93 9.95 1.24 2.64
N THR A 94 9.96 0.79 3.89
CA THR A 94 11.21 0.59 4.64
C THR A 94 11.67 -0.85 4.67
N ASP A 95 10.76 -1.78 4.96
CA ASP A 95 11.18 -3.08 5.50
C ASP A 95 11.24 -4.18 4.44
N TRP A 96 10.81 -3.90 3.22
CA TRP A 96 10.57 -4.95 2.23
C TRP A 96 11.42 -4.76 0.97
N PRO A 97 12.25 -5.76 0.63
CA PRO A 97 13.03 -5.71 -0.59
C PRO A 97 12.10 -5.59 -1.80
N THR A 98 12.40 -4.58 -2.62
CA THR A 98 11.87 -4.35 -3.98
C THR A 98 12.28 -5.48 -4.89
#